data_AF-A0A956EP91-F1
#
_entry.id   AF-A0A956EP91-F1
#
_cell.length_a   1.000
_cell.length_b   1.000
_cell.length_c   1.000
_cell.angle_alpha   90.00
_cell.angle_beta   90.00
_cell.angle_gamma   90.00
#
_symmetry.space_group_name_H-M   'P 1'
#
loop_
_entity.id
_entity.type
_entity.pdbx_description
1 polymer ?
#
loop_
_entity_poly.entity_id
_entity_poly.type
_entity_poly.pdbx_seq_one_letter_code
_entity_poly.pdbx_strand_id
1 'polypeptide(L)'
;GVLEESKRHAPELKPEVVRLHRIGHVGGYFDVWGHVDGPPKAHGMLRVDSTNGEVIASQMPSSQGSAGATRGWVQTLHYAEFGGLPLKFLYFALALASCGAFLTGNWVWLSRREKRESSRGNRALRRLTLGIGAGTWVALGAMFLSSRLLPLSLSGRGKWEEASFFISLLVCVIWALVARELQRLWWRQLALAGVASALTPVAALGISSAGLFGARSSAAVVAVDSGLLAAGTALCALAAALYRAQRETRASEVSHTVSPLATEAENV
;
A
#
# COMPACT_ATOMS: atom_id res chain seq x y z
N GLY A 1 -10.24 25.52 -27.28
CA GLY A 1 -10.20 25.03 -25.89
C GLY A 1 -8.90 24.28 -25.70
N VAL A 2 -8.26 24.36 -24.54
CA VAL A 2 -6.89 23.88 -24.27
C VAL A 2 -6.62 22.45 -24.76
N LEU A 3 -7.60 21.55 -24.61
CA LEU A 3 -7.54 20.16 -25.10
C LEU A 3 -7.50 20.02 -26.63
N GLU A 4 -8.13 20.93 -27.37
CA GLU A 4 -8.09 20.97 -28.84
C GLU A 4 -6.77 21.58 -29.34
N GLU A 5 -6.20 22.50 -28.58
CA GLU A 5 -4.92 23.14 -28.90
C GLU A 5 -3.73 22.24 -28.59
N SER A 6 -3.82 21.45 -27.51
CA SER A 6 -2.86 20.38 -27.21
C SER A 6 -2.88 19.27 -28.26
N LYS A 7 -4.08 18.88 -28.76
CA LYS A 7 -4.21 17.89 -29.84
C LYS A 7 -3.64 18.38 -31.18
N ARG A 8 -3.72 19.69 -31.48
CA ARG A 8 -3.10 20.26 -32.69
C ARG A 8 -1.58 20.24 -32.64
N HIS A 9 -0.99 20.50 -31.47
CA HIS A 9 0.47 20.57 -31.33
C HIS A 9 1.13 19.20 -31.07
N ALA A 10 0.41 18.28 -30.44
CA ALA A 10 0.90 16.93 -30.14
C ALA A 10 -0.21 15.89 -30.40
N PRO A 11 -0.50 15.56 -31.67
CA PRO A 11 -1.58 14.62 -32.01
C PRO A 11 -1.35 13.20 -31.48
N GLU A 12 -0.10 12.84 -31.19
CA GLU A 12 0.31 11.54 -30.66
C GLU A 12 0.11 11.43 -29.13
N LEU A 13 -0.03 12.55 -28.43
CA LEU A 13 -0.17 12.60 -26.98
C LEU A 13 -1.64 12.41 -26.61
N LYS A 14 -1.97 11.28 -25.96
CA LYS A 14 -3.28 11.04 -25.37
C LYS A 14 -3.31 11.65 -23.96
N PRO A 15 -4.03 12.76 -23.74
CA PRO A 15 -4.03 13.44 -22.45
C PRO A 15 -4.81 12.62 -21.41
N GLU A 16 -4.17 12.38 -20.26
CA GLU A 16 -4.76 11.64 -19.13
C GLU A 16 -5.05 12.57 -17.95
N VAL A 17 -4.17 13.55 -17.70
CA VAL A 17 -4.26 14.45 -16.54
C VAL A 17 -3.96 15.87 -16.96
N VAL A 18 -4.84 16.81 -16.62
CA VAL A 18 -4.59 18.24 -16.77
C VAL A 18 -4.44 18.84 -15.38
N ARG A 19 -3.26 19.40 -15.09
CA ARG A 19 -3.00 20.14 -13.84
C ARG A 19 -3.02 21.63 -14.09
N LEU A 20 -3.78 22.31 -13.25
CA LEU A 20 -4.04 23.74 -13.34
C LEU A 20 -3.13 24.49 -12.37
N HIS A 21 -2.34 25.43 -12.85
CA HIS A 21 -1.46 26.24 -12.01
C HIS A 21 -1.78 27.73 -12.16
N ARG A 22 -2.08 28.40 -11.03
CA ARG A 22 -2.34 29.85 -10.95
C ARG A 22 -3.40 30.35 -11.95
N ILE A 23 -4.56 29.69 -12.01
CA ILE A 23 -5.70 30.15 -12.82
C ILE A 23 -6.12 31.56 -12.37
N GLY A 24 -6.33 32.47 -13.33
CA GLY A 24 -6.85 33.81 -13.08
C GLY A 24 -5.80 34.87 -12.74
N HIS A 25 -4.51 34.50 -12.78
CA HIS A 25 -3.40 35.42 -12.61
C HIS A 25 -2.51 35.45 -13.87
N VAL A 26 -1.88 36.60 -14.14
CA VAL A 26 -0.90 36.74 -15.24
C VAL A 26 0.23 35.73 -15.01
N GLY A 27 0.46 34.84 -15.99
CA GLY A 27 1.44 33.74 -15.90
C GLY A 27 0.89 32.41 -15.38
N GLY A 28 -0.43 32.21 -15.34
CA GLY A 28 -1.03 30.90 -15.15
C GLY A 28 -0.77 29.96 -16.33
N TYR A 29 -0.67 28.65 -16.08
CA TYR A 29 -0.44 27.65 -17.12
C TYR A 29 -1.15 26.33 -16.83
N PHE A 30 -1.38 25.57 -17.90
CA PHE A 30 -1.93 24.23 -17.93
C PHE A 30 -0.81 23.23 -18.19
N ASP A 31 -0.58 22.28 -17.29
CA ASP A 31 0.27 21.12 -17.57
C ASP A 31 -0.62 19.96 -18.00
N VAL A 32 -0.57 19.63 -19.28
CA VAL A 32 -1.26 18.49 -19.89
C VAL A 32 -0.29 17.32 -19.92
N TRP A 33 -0.55 16.33 -19.07
CA TRP A 33 0.18 15.07 -19.03
C TRP A 33 -0.58 14.03 -19.84
N GLY A 34 0.16 13.28 -20.64
CA GLY A 34 -0.41 12.20 -21.43
C GLY A 34 0.61 11.11 -21.71
N HIS A 35 0.14 10.05 -22.35
CA HIS A 35 1.02 9.04 -22.91
C HIS A 35 0.98 9.10 -24.44
N VAL A 36 2.11 8.77 -25.05
CA VAL A 36 2.18 8.44 -26.47
C VAL A 36 2.15 6.93 -26.57
N ASP A 37 1.24 6.39 -27.38
CA ASP A 37 1.19 4.95 -27.63
C ASP A 37 2.38 4.53 -28.50
N GLY A 38 3.16 3.59 -28.00
CA GLY A 38 4.34 3.02 -28.64
C GLY A 38 5.07 2.08 -27.68
N PRO A 39 6.03 1.26 -28.15
CA PRO A 39 6.96 0.55 -27.28
C PRO A 39 8.25 1.39 -27.09
N PRO A 40 8.51 1.97 -25.90
CA PRO A 40 7.75 1.89 -24.65
C PRO A 40 6.61 2.91 -24.60
N LYS A 41 5.61 2.65 -23.74
CA LYS A 41 4.59 3.65 -23.42
C LYS A 41 5.32 4.81 -22.74
N ALA A 42 5.39 5.93 -23.45
CA ALA A 42 6.20 7.05 -23.01
C ALA A 42 5.28 8.20 -22.60
N HIS A 43 5.54 8.76 -21.43
CA HIS A 43 4.77 9.89 -20.93
C HIS A 43 5.37 11.18 -21.48
N GLY A 44 4.49 12.05 -21.98
CA GLY A 44 4.81 13.40 -22.41
C GLY A 44 4.09 14.41 -21.54
N MET A 45 4.68 15.60 -21.45
CA MET A 45 4.05 16.76 -20.82
C MET A 45 4.06 17.93 -21.79
N LEU A 46 2.90 18.55 -21.96
CA LEU A 46 2.73 19.80 -22.67
C LEU A 46 2.33 20.89 -21.67
N ARG A 47 3.13 21.94 -21.55
CA ARG A 47 2.78 23.14 -20.79
C ARG A 47 2.23 24.20 -21.72
N VAL A 48 1.00 24.63 -21.46
CA VAL A 48 0.26 25.60 -22.26
C VAL A 48 -0.05 26.83 -21.40
N ASP A 49 0.21 28.03 -21.88
CA ASP A 49 -0.15 29.26 -21.18
C ASP A 49 -1.67 29.36 -21.06
N SER A 50 -2.13 29.82 -19.89
CA SER A 50 -3.56 29.89 -19.61
C SER A 50 -4.30 31.05 -20.27
N THR A 51 -3.57 32.05 -20.75
CA THR A 51 -4.09 33.33 -21.24
C THR A 51 -4.19 33.36 -22.76
N ASN A 52 -3.18 32.87 -23.46
CA ASN A 52 -3.09 32.91 -24.92
C ASN A 52 -3.14 31.52 -25.59
N GLY A 53 -3.13 30.43 -24.82
CA GLY A 53 -3.17 29.06 -25.36
C GLY A 53 -1.85 28.58 -26.00
N GLU A 54 -0.77 29.36 -25.86
CA GLU A 54 0.51 29.05 -26.49
C GLU A 54 1.28 27.98 -25.70
N VAL A 55 1.99 27.10 -26.42
CA VAL A 55 2.80 26.05 -25.79
C VAL A 55 4.10 26.67 -25.26
N ILE A 56 4.20 26.78 -23.93
CA ILE A 56 5.40 27.31 -23.24
C ILE A 56 6.52 26.26 -23.21
N ALA A 57 6.17 24.98 -23.01
CA ALA A 57 7.16 23.91 -22.98
C ALA A 57 6.56 22.59 -23.45
N SER A 58 7.35 21.84 -24.22
CA SER A 58 7.02 20.51 -24.71
C SER A 58 8.11 19.54 -24.27
N GLN A 59 7.73 18.58 -23.42
CA GLN A 59 8.59 17.44 -23.06
C GLN A 59 7.95 16.20 -23.68
N MET A 60 8.27 15.98 -24.95
CA MET A 60 7.80 14.81 -25.70
C MET A 60 8.80 13.66 -25.55
N PRO A 61 8.35 12.40 -25.65
CA PRO A 61 9.25 11.24 -25.64
C PRO A 61 10.41 11.36 -26.63
N SER A 62 10.15 11.95 -27.80
CA SER A 62 11.12 12.18 -28.87
C SER A 62 12.23 13.19 -28.50
N SER A 63 11.99 14.10 -27.55
CA SER A 63 12.96 15.14 -27.15
C SER A 63 13.82 14.74 -25.95
N GLN A 64 13.62 13.54 -25.37
CA GLN A 64 14.22 13.16 -24.09
C GLN A 64 15.58 12.42 -24.23
N GLY A 65 16.08 12.23 -25.45
CA GLY A 65 17.34 11.54 -25.73
C GLY A 65 17.37 10.08 -25.24
N SER A 66 18.55 9.46 -25.23
CA SER A 66 18.72 8.06 -24.84
C SER A 66 18.35 7.81 -23.36
N ALA A 67 18.69 8.74 -22.46
CA ALA A 67 18.38 8.63 -21.04
C ALA A 67 16.85 8.65 -20.76
N GLY A 68 16.11 9.48 -21.50
CA GLY A 68 14.64 9.51 -21.43
C GLY A 68 14.00 8.24 -21.94
N ALA A 69 14.51 7.68 -23.03
CA ALA A 69 14.06 6.40 -23.57
C ALA A 69 14.26 5.26 -22.57
N THR A 70 15.43 5.17 -21.93
CA THR A 70 15.68 4.19 -20.86
C THR A 70 14.71 4.38 -19.70
N ARG A 71 14.47 5.62 -19.25
CA ARG A 71 13.48 5.89 -18.18
C ARG A 71 12.07 5.46 -18.58
N GLY A 72 11.65 5.72 -19.81
CA GLY A 72 10.35 5.28 -20.33
C GLY A 72 10.20 3.76 -20.32
N TRP A 73 11.24 3.03 -20.74
CA TRP A 73 11.27 1.57 -20.65
C TRP A 73 11.19 1.08 -19.20
N VAL A 74 12.02 1.62 -18.31
CA VAL A 74 11.99 1.26 -16.88
C VAL A 74 10.61 1.52 -16.30
N GLN A 75 9.98 2.66 -16.64
CA GLN A 75 8.65 3.01 -16.15
C GLN A 75 7.57 2.05 -16.68
N THR A 76 7.56 1.78 -17.98
CA THR A 76 6.62 0.84 -18.62
C THR A 76 6.73 -0.55 -17.99
N LEU A 77 7.95 -1.03 -17.78
CA LEU A 77 8.21 -2.34 -17.17
C LEU A 77 7.83 -2.34 -15.68
N HIS A 78 8.18 -1.29 -14.93
CA HIS A 78 7.92 -1.18 -13.50
C HIS A 78 6.42 -1.13 -13.17
N TYR A 79 5.63 -0.40 -13.96
CA TYR A 79 4.18 -0.31 -13.79
C TYR A 79 3.40 -1.39 -14.56
N ALA A 80 4.09 -2.32 -15.21
CA ALA A 80 3.51 -3.41 -16.00
C ALA A 80 2.48 -2.92 -17.04
N GLU A 81 2.79 -1.82 -17.74
CA GLU A 81 1.83 -1.17 -18.67
C GLU A 81 1.68 -1.88 -20.02
N PHE A 82 2.48 -2.91 -20.28
CA PHE A 82 2.54 -3.60 -21.57
C PHE A 82 1.68 -4.89 -21.67
N GLY A 83 1.24 -5.45 -20.55
CA GLY A 83 0.56 -6.77 -20.52
C GLY A 83 -0.89 -6.74 -20.01
N GLY A 84 -1.49 -5.55 -19.92
CA GLY A 84 -2.86 -5.38 -19.45
C GLY A 84 -3.09 -5.89 -18.02
N LEU A 85 -4.34 -6.24 -17.71
CA LEU A 85 -4.76 -6.61 -16.36
C LEU A 85 -4.14 -7.94 -15.84
N PRO A 86 -4.02 -9.02 -16.63
CA PRO A 86 -3.43 -10.28 -16.14
C PRO A 86 -1.98 -10.12 -15.68
N LEU A 87 -1.17 -9.35 -16.42
CA LEU A 87 0.22 -9.11 -16.06
C LEU A 87 0.33 -8.31 -14.76
N LYS A 88 -0.56 -7.33 -14.55
CA LYS A 88 -0.63 -6.57 -13.30
C LYS A 88 -0.91 -7.47 -12.09
N PHE A 89 -1.81 -8.45 -12.24
CA PHE A 89 -2.05 -9.45 -11.18
C PHE A 89 -0.84 -10.35 -10.94
N LEU A 90 -0.13 -10.78 -11.99
CA LEU A 90 1.10 -11.54 -11.84
C LEU A 90 2.20 -10.74 -11.11
N TYR A 91 2.39 -9.48 -11.50
CA TYR A 91 3.34 -8.57 -10.83
C TYR A 91 2.96 -8.35 -9.37
N PHE A 92 1.68 -8.17 -9.08
CA PHE A 92 1.17 -8.06 -7.72
C PHE A 92 1.48 -9.33 -6.89
N ALA A 93 1.20 -10.52 -7.43
CA ALA A 93 1.47 -11.79 -6.75
C ALA A 93 2.98 -11.99 -6.52
N LEU A 94 3.81 -11.68 -7.51
CA LEU A 94 5.27 -11.80 -7.40
C LEU A 94 5.83 -10.81 -6.37
N ALA A 95 5.37 -9.56 -6.39
CA ALA A 95 5.76 -8.55 -5.39
C ALA A 95 5.38 -8.98 -3.97
N LEU A 96 4.18 -9.55 -3.80
CA LEU A 96 3.72 -10.06 -2.51
C LEU A 96 4.56 -11.25 -2.04
N ALA A 97 4.88 -12.18 -2.95
CA ALA A 97 5.76 -13.31 -2.66
C ALA A 97 7.18 -12.87 -2.29
N SER A 98 7.75 -11.90 -3.02
CA SER A 98 9.05 -11.31 -2.69
C SER A 98 9.02 -10.66 -1.30
N CYS A 99 8.01 -9.85 -1.00
CA CYS A 99 7.86 -9.24 0.32
C CYS A 99 7.80 -10.29 1.44
N GLY A 100 7.01 -11.35 1.24
CA GLY A 100 6.92 -12.49 2.16
C GLY A 100 8.26 -13.19 2.37
N ALA A 101 9.01 -13.45 1.29
CA ALA A 101 10.33 -14.09 1.36
C ALA A 101 11.36 -13.22 2.10
N PHE A 102 11.39 -11.91 1.84
CA PHE A 102 12.26 -10.97 2.56
C PHE A 102 11.91 -10.90 4.05
N LEU A 103 10.63 -10.79 4.38
CA LEU A 103 10.15 -10.68 5.76
C LEU A 103 10.44 -11.94 6.57
N THR A 104 10.08 -13.11 6.02
CA THR A 104 10.28 -14.40 6.68
C THR A 104 11.76 -14.76 6.77
N GLY A 105 12.54 -14.51 5.71
CA GLY A 105 13.99 -14.70 5.70
C GLY A 105 14.70 -13.88 6.79
N ASN A 106 14.37 -12.59 6.89
CA ASN A 106 14.90 -11.71 7.94
C ASN A 106 14.49 -12.21 9.34
N TRP A 107 13.24 -12.60 9.52
CA TRP A 107 12.74 -13.11 10.81
C TRP A 107 13.44 -14.41 11.26
N VAL A 108 13.64 -15.37 10.35
CA VAL A 108 14.35 -16.63 10.65
C VAL A 108 15.81 -16.37 10.96
N TRP A 109 16.47 -15.51 10.17
CA TRP A 109 17.86 -15.14 10.39
C TRP A 109 18.05 -14.49 11.78
N LEU A 110 17.20 -13.54 12.14
CA LEU A 110 17.20 -12.91 13.46
C LEU A 110 16.96 -13.91 14.58
N SER A 111 16.01 -14.83 14.40
CA SER A 111 15.68 -15.85 15.40
C SER A 111 16.85 -16.80 15.68
N ARG A 112 17.65 -17.14 14.65
CA ARG A 112 18.86 -17.95 14.80
C ARG A 112 20.00 -17.15 15.44
N ARG A 113 20.14 -15.87 15.07
CA ARG A 113 21.21 -15.01 15.56
C ARG A 113 21.01 -14.65 17.04
N GLU A 114 19.79 -14.39 17.46
CA GLU A 114 19.47 -14.07 18.86
C GLU A 114 19.79 -15.21 19.84
N LYS A 115 19.73 -16.48 19.38
CA LYS A 115 20.17 -17.66 20.16
C LYS A 115 21.69 -17.75 20.32
N ARG A 116 22.46 -17.20 19.38
CA ARG A 116 23.93 -17.23 19.42
C ARG A 116 24.50 -16.01 20.12
N GLU A 117 23.95 -14.82 19.86
CA GLU A 117 24.44 -13.55 20.40
C GLU A 117 23.29 -12.54 20.50
N SER A 118 22.84 -12.26 21.73
CA SER A 118 21.75 -11.32 21.99
C SER A 118 22.27 -9.89 22.12
N SER A 119 22.29 -9.16 21.01
CA SER A 119 22.60 -7.72 20.98
C SER A 119 21.33 -6.86 21.06
N ARG A 120 21.46 -5.66 21.63
CA ARG A 120 20.44 -4.60 21.57
C ARG A 120 20.01 -4.30 20.12
N GLY A 121 20.95 -4.31 19.18
CA GLY A 121 20.68 -4.10 17.76
C GLY A 121 19.79 -5.18 17.15
N ASN A 122 20.08 -6.46 17.42
CA ASN A 122 19.28 -7.58 16.94
C ASN A 122 17.85 -7.52 17.48
N ARG A 123 17.69 -7.15 18.77
CA ARG A 123 16.39 -6.97 19.42
C ARG A 123 15.58 -5.79 18.84
N ALA A 124 16.25 -4.70 18.49
CA ALA A 124 15.61 -3.55 17.83
C ALA A 124 15.18 -3.92 16.42
N LEU A 125 16.07 -4.55 15.64
CA LEU A 125 15.78 -4.97 14.27
C LEU A 125 14.61 -5.95 14.21
N ARG A 126 14.55 -6.93 15.12
CA ARG A 126 13.40 -7.86 15.23
C ARG A 126 12.08 -7.15 15.49
N ARG A 127 12.08 -6.13 16.35
CA ARG A 127 10.88 -5.32 16.64
C ARG A 127 10.49 -4.45 15.44
N LEU A 128 11.45 -3.83 14.77
CA LEU A 128 11.22 -3.04 13.56
C LEU A 128 10.70 -3.90 12.40
N THR A 129 11.24 -5.10 12.20
CA THR A 129 10.77 -6.04 11.18
C THR A 129 9.29 -6.38 11.37
N LEU A 130 8.86 -6.63 12.61
CA LEU A 130 7.43 -6.86 12.90
C LEU A 130 6.62 -5.57 12.71
N GLY A 131 7.06 -4.47 13.33
CA GLY A 131 6.33 -3.20 13.32
C GLY A 131 6.15 -2.61 11.92
N ILE A 132 7.15 -2.74 11.05
CA ILE A 132 7.06 -2.32 9.65
C ILE A 132 6.29 -3.37 8.84
N GLY A 133 6.63 -4.66 8.99
CA GLY A 133 6.03 -5.74 8.19
C GLY A 133 4.51 -5.87 8.40
N ALA A 134 4.09 -6.09 9.65
CA ALA A 134 2.66 -6.19 9.98
C ALA A 134 1.99 -4.81 10.02
N GLY A 135 2.70 -3.77 10.46
CA GLY A 135 2.14 -2.41 10.58
C GLY A 135 1.86 -1.75 9.24
N THR A 136 2.57 -2.12 8.16
CA THR A 136 2.24 -1.64 6.81
C THR A 136 0.82 -2.06 6.41
N TRP A 137 0.39 -3.29 6.74
CA TRP A 137 -0.98 -3.73 6.48
C TRP A 137 -2.03 -2.96 7.29
N VAL A 138 -1.71 -2.64 8.55
CA VAL A 138 -2.57 -1.79 9.39
C VAL A 138 -2.67 -0.38 8.77
N ALA A 139 -1.55 0.19 8.36
CA ALA A 139 -1.49 1.52 7.76
C ALA A 139 -2.27 1.60 6.44
N LEU A 140 -2.19 0.56 5.59
CA LEU A 140 -3.01 0.45 4.39
C LEU A 140 -4.50 0.43 4.74
N GLY A 141 -4.92 -0.44 5.65
CA GLY A 141 -6.32 -0.52 6.09
C GLY A 141 -6.82 0.80 6.70
N ALA A 142 -5.99 1.48 7.49
CA ALA A 142 -6.31 2.77 8.09
C ALA A 142 -6.43 3.90 7.04
N MET A 143 -5.55 3.92 6.03
CA MET A 143 -5.62 4.88 4.93
C MET A 143 -6.92 4.71 4.13
N PHE A 144 -7.29 3.47 3.79
CA PHE A 144 -8.55 3.19 3.10
C PHE A 144 -9.77 3.58 3.96
N LEU A 145 -9.75 3.27 5.25
CA LEU A 145 -10.82 3.65 6.17
C LEU A 145 -10.92 5.18 6.31
N SER A 146 -9.80 5.86 6.41
CA SER A 146 -9.69 7.33 6.44
C SER A 146 -10.30 7.96 5.18
N SER A 147 -10.03 7.37 4.01
CA SER A 147 -10.63 7.81 2.74
C SER A 147 -12.16 7.73 2.70
N ARG A 148 -12.80 6.95 3.60
CA ARG A 148 -14.27 6.88 3.72
C ARG A 148 -14.83 7.79 4.80
N LEU A 149 -14.09 7.98 5.89
CA LEU A 149 -14.52 8.77 7.05
C LEU A 149 -14.25 10.27 6.88
N LEU A 150 -13.25 10.66 6.10
CA LEU A 150 -12.91 12.06 5.90
C LEU A 150 -14.03 12.81 5.17
N PRO A 151 -14.41 14.02 5.61
CA PRO A 151 -15.38 14.86 4.91
C PRO A 151 -14.88 15.29 3.53
N LEU A 152 -15.78 15.37 2.55
CA LEU A 152 -15.44 15.86 1.20
C LEU A 152 -15.07 17.35 1.19
N SER A 153 -15.55 18.12 2.16
CA SER A 153 -15.28 19.56 2.31
C SER A 153 -13.92 19.87 2.95
N LEU A 154 -13.16 18.86 3.38
CA LEU A 154 -11.90 19.08 4.08
C LEU A 154 -10.81 19.59 3.12
N SER A 155 -10.30 20.79 3.38
CA SER A 155 -9.17 21.35 2.65
C SER A 155 -7.93 20.47 2.81
N GLY A 156 -7.29 20.09 1.70
CA GLY A 156 -6.07 19.28 1.73
C GLY A 156 -6.30 17.82 2.14
N ARG A 157 -7.52 17.28 1.94
CA ARG A 157 -7.88 15.88 2.23
C ARG A 157 -6.81 14.85 1.85
N GLY A 158 -6.21 14.97 0.67
CA GLY A 158 -5.17 14.03 0.23
C GLY A 158 -3.95 13.97 1.17
N LYS A 159 -3.57 15.09 1.79
CA LYS A 159 -2.50 15.11 2.80
C LYS A 159 -2.90 14.40 4.08
N TRP A 160 -4.18 14.47 4.46
CA TRP A 160 -4.70 13.75 5.63
C TRP A 160 -4.80 12.25 5.38
N GLU A 161 -5.13 11.83 4.16
CA GLU A 161 -5.09 10.43 3.76
C GLU A 161 -3.67 9.88 3.80
N GLU A 162 -2.70 10.59 3.24
CA GLU A 162 -1.27 10.22 3.32
C GLU A 162 -0.76 10.22 4.77
N ALA A 163 -1.10 11.25 5.55
CA ALA A 163 -0.72 11.32 6.96
C ALA A 163 -1.29 10.15 7.76
N SER A 164 -2.52 9.71 7.47
CA SER A 164 -3.13 8.58 8.17
C SER A 164 -2.31 7.28 8.00
N PHE A 165 -1.75 7.05 6.82
CA PHE A 165 -0.85 5.93 6.58
C PHE A 165 0.40 6.03 7.48
N PHE A 166 1.12 7.15 7.43
CA PHE A 166 2.37 7.32 8.18
C PHE A 166 2.16 7.33 9.69
N ILE A 167 1.07 7.95 10.17
CA ILE A 167 0.72 7.98 11.59
C ILE A 167 0.41 6.55 12.08
N SER A 168 -0.43 5.81 11.35
CA SER A 168 -0.75 4.42 11.72
C SER A 168 0.49 3.53 11.69
N LEU A 169 1.36 3.66 10.68
CA LEU A 169 2.62 2.93 10.61
C LEU A 169 3.53 3.26 11.80
N LEU A 170 3.68 4.55 12.13
CA LEU A 170 4.49 5.00 13.26
C LEU A 170 3.95 4.43 14.59
N VAL A 171 2.63 4.45 14.78
CA VAL A 171 1.98 3.85 15.96
C VAL A 171 2.26 2.35 16.03
N CYS A 172 2.17 1.61 14.92
CA CYS A 172 2.48 0.18 14.88
C CYS A 172 3.96 -0.12 15.17
N VAL A 173 4.87 0.72 14.68
CA VAL A 173 6.31 0.62 14.97
C VAL A 173 6.59 0.90 16.44
N ILE A 174 6.06 1.99 17.00
CA ILE A 174 6.20 2.31 18.42
C ILE A 174 5.63 1.17 19.28
N TRP A 175 4.46 0.65 18.92
CA TRP A 175 3.84 -0.49 19.60
C TRP A 175 4.76 -1.71 19.60
N ALA A 176 5.41 -2.01 18.47
CA ALA A 176 6.38 -3.10 18.37
C ALA A 176 7.66 -2.84 19.20
N LEU A 177 8.11 -1.59 19.29
CA LEU A 177 9.28 -1.20 20.07
C LEU A 177 9.06 -1.38 21.58
N VAL A 178 7.87 -1.01 22.08
CA VAL A 178 7.54 -1.09 23.52
C VAL A 178 6.90 -2.41 23.95
N ALA A 179 6.50 -3.26 23.00
CA ALA A 179 5.82 -4.52 23.31
C ALA A 179 6.71 -5.48 24.13
N ARG A 180 6.12 -6.02 25.20
CA ARG A 180 6.72 -7.08 26.03
C ARG A 180 6.69 -8.44 25.33
N GLU A 181 5.59 -8.75 24.66
CA GLU A 181 5.36 -10.04 23.99
C GLU A 181 5.29 -9.86 22.47
N LEU A 182 6.45 -9.82 21.82
CA LEU A 182 6.54 -9.56 20.38
C LEU A 182 5.80 -10.62 19.54
N GLN A 183 5.80 -11.87 20.00
CA GLN A 183 5.15 -12.97 19.29
C GLN A 183 3.64 -12.75 19.14
N ARG A 184 2.95 -12.27 20.20
CA ARG A 184 1.50 -11.98 20.12
C ARG A 184 1.18 -10.79 19.23
N LEU A 185 2.14 -9.91 19.00
CA LEU A 185 1.91 -8.70 18.23
C LEU A 185 1.69 -8.97 16.73
N TRP A 186 2.25 -10.08 16.21
CA TRP A 186 2.03 -10.51 14.83
C TRP A 186 0.56 -10.67 14.49
N TRP A 187 -0.15 -11.54 15.22
CA TRP A 187 -1.57 -11.78 14.94
C TRP A 187 -2.43 -10.57 15.31
N ARG A 188 -2.06 -9.78 16.33
CA ARG A 188 -2.81 -8.58 16.73
C ARG A 188 -2.78 -7.50 15.65
N GLN A 189 -1.61 -7.20 15.09
CA GLN A 189 -1.51 -6.21 14.01
C GLN A 189 -2.17 -6.71 12.73
N LEU A 190 -2.03 -8.00 12.38
CA LEU A 190 -2.72 -8.57 11.22
C LEU A 190 -4.24 -8.60 11.40
N ALA A 191 -4.75 -8.91 12.59
CA ALA A 191 -6.17 -8.83 12.90
C ALA A 191 -6.69 -7.38 12.80
N LEU A 192 -5.94 -6.41 13.34
CA LEU A 192 -6.28 -5.00 13.24
C LEU A 192 -6.32 -4.54 11.77
N ALA A 193 -5.35 -4.94 10.96
CA ALA A 193 -5.31 -4.67 9.53
C ALA A 193 -6.52 -5.29 8.81
N GLY A 194 -6.85 -6.54 9.13
CA GLY A 194 -7.98 -7.25 8.56
C GLY A 194 -9.32 -6.59 8.89
N VAL A 195 -9.51 -6.21 10.17
CA VAL A 195 -10.70 -5.49 10.63
C VAL A 195 -10.79 -4.11 9.97
N ALA A 196 -9.72 -3.32 9.94
CA ALA A 196 -9.73 -2.01 9.29
C ALA A 196 -10.08 -2.09 7.80
N SER A 197 -9.53 -3.09 7.10
CA SER A 197 -9.80 -3.32 5.67
C SER A 197 -11.25 -3.74 5.44
N ALA A 198 -11.76 -4.69 6.24
CA ALA A 198 -13.15 -5.15 6.13
C ALA A 198 -14.17 -4.10 6.58
N LEU A 199 -13.81 -3.23 7.52
CA LEU A 199 -14.67 -2.14 8.00
C LEU A 199 -14.82 -1.04 6.95
N THR A 200 -13.85 -0.83 6.06
CA THR A 200 -13.89 0.23 5.05
C THR A 200 -15.16 0.19 4.17
N PRO A 201 -15.51 -0.94 3.50
CA PRO A 201 -16.74 -1.02 2.70
C PRO A 201 -18.02 -0.94 3.54
N VAL A 202 -17.96 -1.38 4.80
CA VAL A 202 -19.08 -1.27 5.75
C VAL A 202 -19.28 0.19 6.18
N ALA A 203 -18.21 0.93 6.44
CA ALA A 203 -18.26 2.34 6.80
C ALA A 203 -18.81 3.23 5.67
N ALA A 204 -18.76 2.75 4.42
CA ALA A 204 -19.41 3.43 3.30
C ALA A 204 -20.96 3.37 3.38
N LEU A 205 -21.53 2.41 4.13
CA LEU A 205 -22.97 2.30 4.35
C LEU A 205 -23.47 3.55 5.09
N GLY A 206 -24.38 4.28 4.46
CA GLY A 206 -25.01 5.47 5.06
C GLY A 206 -24.22 6.78 4.91
N ILE A 207 -22.95 6.73 4.46
CA ILE A 207 -22.14 7.94 4.19
C ILE A 207 -22.11 8.25 2.69
N SER A 208 -22.07 7.22 1.84
CA SER A 208 -21.90 7.39 0.39
C SER A 208 -22.94 6.58 -0.39
N SER A 209 -23.47 7.16 -1.47
CA SER A 209 -24.29 6.44 -2.45
C SER A 209 -23.46 5.53 -3.38
N ALA A 210 -22.13 5.62 -3.29
CA ALA A 210 -21.16 4.84 -4.06
C ALA A 210 -20.35 3.90 -3.16
N GLY A 211 -20.29 2.61 -3.52
CA GLY A 211 -19.68 1.52 -2.76
C GLY A 211 -20.26 0.16 -3.14
N LEU A 212 -19.73 -0.94 -2.60
CA LEU A 212 -20.25 -2.29 -2.83
C LEU A 212 -21.76 -2.43 -2.57
N PHE A 213 -22.29 -1.62 -1.64
CA PHE A 213 -23.69 -1.61 -1.23
C PHE A 213 -24.42 -0.31 -1.62
N GLY A 214 -23.78 0.56 -2.41
CA GLY A 214 -24.34 1.84 -2.83
C GLY A 214 -25.20 1.71 -4.10
N ALA A 215 -26.24 2.55 -4.21
CA ALA A 215 -27.15 2.57 -5.35
C ALA A 215 -26.52 3.10 -6.67
N ARG A 216 -25.36 3.80 -6.59
CA ARG A 216 -24.65 4.35 -7.74
C ARG A 216 -23.15 4.08 -7.60
N SER A 217 -22.72 2.93 -8.10
CA SER A 217 -21.33 2.47 -7.97
C SER A 217 -20.73 2.12 -9.32
N SER A 218 -19.52 2.64 -9.57
CA SER A 218 -18.74 2.21 -10.73
C SER A 218 -18.13 0.82 -10.47
N ALA A 219 -17.87 0.07 -11.54
CA ALA A 219 -17.23 -1.25 -11.45
C ALA A 219 -15.88 -1.19 -10.70
N ALA A 220 -15.13 -0.09 -10.83
CA ALA A 220 -13.88 0.12 -10.13
C ALA A 220 -14.06 0.21 -8.61
N VAL A 221 -15.07 0.96 -8.13
CA VAL A 221 -15.35 1.09 -6.68
C VAL A 221 -15.78 -0.25 -6.10
N VAL A 222 -16.63 -0.99 -6.82
CA VAL A 222 -17.06 -2.35 -6.41
C VAL A 222 -15.87 -3.30 -6.34
N ALA A 223 -14.96 -3.24 -7.31
CA ALA A 223 -13.75 -4.07 -7.33
C ALA A 223 -12.81 -3.75 -6.15
N VAL A 224 -12.63 -2.46 -5.81
CA VAL A 224 -11.83 -2.04 -4.65
C VAL A 224 -12.46 -2.54 -3.35
N ASP A 225 -13.76 -2.32 -3.15
CA ASP A 225 -14.45 -2.75 -1.93
C ASP A 225 -14.43 -4.29 -1.80
N SER A 226 -14.61 -5.03 -2.90
CA SER A 226 -14.49 -6.49 -2.91
C SER A 226 -13.07 -6.95 -2.58
N GLY A 227 -12.06 -6.27 -3.13
CA GLY A 227 -10.65 -6.52 -2.82
C GLY A 227 -10.32 -6.27 -1.35
N LEU A 228 -10.88 -5.22 -0.75
CA LEU A 228 -10.71 -4.91 0.68
C LEU A 228 -11.38 -5.95 1.58
N LEU A 229 -12.55 -6.47 1.21
CA LEU A 229 -13.17 -7.59 1.93
C LEU A 229 -12.35 -8.88 1.81
N ALA A 230 -11.85 -9.20 0.61
CA ALA A 230 -11.01 -10.38 0.39
C ALA A 230 -9.68 -10.27 1.17
N ALA A 231 -9.02 -9.11 1.13
CA ALA A 231 -7.82 -8.86 1.91
C ALA A 231 -8.11 -8.90 3.42
N GLY A 232 -9.22 -8.28 3.85
CA GLY A 232 -9.65 -8.26 5.25
C GLY A 232 -9.88 -9.66 5.82
N THR A 233 -10.61 -10.50 5.07
CA THR A 233 -10.85 -11.90 5.44
C THR A 233 -9.56 -12.73 5.45
N ALA A 234 -8.70 -12.58 4.44
CA ALA A 234 -7.41 -13.27 4.40
C ALA A 234 -6.49 -12.90 5.57
N LEU A 235 -6.39 -11.60 5.91
CA LEU A 235 -5.59 -11.11 7.03
C LEU A 235 -6.14 -11.58 8.39
N CYS A 236 -7.47 -11.56 8.58
CA CYS A 236 -8.10 -12.11 9.77
C CYS A 236 -7.91 -13.62 9.88
N ALA A 237 -8.02 -14.37 8.79
CA ALA A 237 -7.77 -15.81 8.76
C ALA A 237 -6.31 -16.14 9.10
N LEU A 238 -5.36 -15.38 8.53
CA LEU A 238 -3.94 -15.50 8.86
C LEU A 238 -3.67 -15.18 10.34
N ALA A 239 -4.28 -14.11 10.86
CA ALA A 239 -4.18 -13.77 12.28
C ALA A 239 -4.73 -14.89 13.18
N ALA A 240 -5.89 -15.46 12.83
CA ALA A 240 -6.47 -16.59 13.56
C ALA A 240 -5.57 -17.83 13.52
N ALA A 241 -4.98 -18.15 12.37
CA ALA A 241 -4.04 -19.25 12.22
C ALA A 241 -2.80 -19.05 13.10
N LEU A 242 -2.20 -17.84 13.08
CA LEU A 242 -1.05 -17.50 13.92
C LEU A 242 -1.39 -17.53 15.42
N TYR A 243 -2.58 -17.08 15.80
CA TYR A 243 -3.05 -17.15 17.18
C TYR A 243 -3.21 -18.60 17.67
N ARG A 244 -3.79 -19.48 16.85
CA ARG A 244 -3.95 -20.91 17.16
C ARG A 244 -2.59 -21.61 17.32
N ALA A 245 -1.69 -21.41 16.36
CA ALA A 245 -0.34 -21.98 16.42
C ALA A 245 0.42 -21.56 17.69
N GLN A 246 0.31 -20.28 18.10
CA GLN A 246 0.93 -19.80 19.34
C GLN A 246 0.33 -20.43 20.59
N ARG A 247 -0.98 -20.68 20.62
CA ARG A 247 -1.63 -21.34 21.75
C ARG A 247 -1.20 -22.79 21.89
N GLU A 248 -1.11 -23.51 20.77
CA GLU A 248 -0.67 -24.91 20.75
C GLU A 248 0.76 -25.04 21.26
N THR A 249 1.69 -24.23 20.76
CA THR A 249 3.09 -24.24 21.23
C THR A 249 3.17 -23.98 22.74
N ARG A 250 2.39 -23.02 23.24
CA ARG A 250 2.37 -22.69 24.67
C ARG A 250 1.76 -23.80 25.53
N ALA A 251 0.72 -24.47 25.04
CA ALA A 251 0.08 -25.58 25.75
C ALA A 251 1.05 -26.78 25.85
N SER A 252 1.78 -27.08 24.78
CA SER A 252 2.82 -28.12 24.79
C SER A 252 3.94 -27.80 25.78
N GLU A 253 4.44 -26.55 25.82
CA GLU A 253 5.47 -26.13 26.78
C GLU A 253 5.03 -26.33 28.24
N VAL A 254 3.79 -25.96 28.58
CA VAL A 254 3.22 -26.15 29.92
C VAL A 254 3.06 -27.63 30.27
N SER A 255 2.57 -28.45 29.33
CA SER A 255 2.43 -29.90 29.57
C SER A 255 3.78 -30.58 29.81
N HIS A 256 4.82 -30.19 29.07
CA HIS A 256 6.18 -30.72 29.25
C HIS A 256 6.83 -30.27 30.56
N THR A 257 6.43 -29.13 31.13
CA THR A 257 6.94 -28.69 32.44
C THR A 257 6.21 -29.32 33.63
N VAL A 258 4.94 -29.72 33.47
CA VAL A 258 4.14 -30.33 34.54
C VAL A 258 4.37 -31.85 34.67
N SER A 259 4.62 -32.55 33.55
CA SER A 259 4.86 -34.01 33.54
C SER A 259 6.05 -34.50 34.41
N PRO A 260 7.22 -33.83 34.44
CA PRO A 260 8.34 -34.22 35.31
C PRO A 260 8.08 -33.98 36.80
N LEU A 261 7.34 -32.92 37.14
CA LEU A 261 7.03 -32.58 38.54
C LEU A 261 6.03 -33.58 39.16
N ALA A 262 5.12 -34.12 38.36
CA ALA A 262 4.21 -35.17 38.80
C ALA A 262 4.92 -36.52 39.04
N THR A 263 5.96 -36.82 38.25
CA THR A 263 6.72 -38.07 38.40
C THR A 263 7.75 -38.03 39.54
N GLU A 264 8.25 -36.85 39.93
CA GLU A 264 9.04 -36.69 41.15
C GLU A 264 8.19 -36.70 42.43
N ALA A 265 6.96 -36.17 42.39
CA ALA A 265 6.06 -36.14 43.55
C ALA A 265 5.45 -37.51 43.89
N GLU A 266 5.43 -38.45 42.95
CA GLU A 266 4.93 -39.83 43.16
C GLU A 266 6.03 -40.79 43.66
N ASN A 267 7.30 -40.36 43.66
CA ASN A 267 8.46 -41.14 44.11
C ASN A 267 9.02 -40.69 45.48
N VAL A 268 8.26 -39.89 46.24
CA VAL A 268 8.56 -39.44 47.61
C VAL A 268 7.44 -39.87 48.54
#